data_AF-A0A2V8H1C8-F1
#
_entry.id   AF-A0A2V8H1C8-F1
#
_cell.length_a   1.000
_cell.length_b   1.000
_cell.length_c   1.000
_cell.angle_alpha   90.00
_cell.angle_beta   90.00
_cell.angle_gamma   90.00
#
_symmetry.space_group_name_H-M   'P 1'
#
loop_
_entity.id
_entity.type
_entity.pdbx_description
1 polymer ?
#
loop_
_entity_poly.entity_id
_entity_poly.type
_entity_poly.pdbx_seq_one_letter_code
_entity_poly.pdbx_strand_id
1 'polypeptide(L)'
;MLGAALGGLVGAASMRSLSAQQARRPALPQGYITGVVRSDNVPQAGVWVIAETKDLPTPFTKIVVTDDRGRFTLPELPDATYSVWVRGYGLIDSPKVQMKPGPTSLTLTATPARTPQEAAKVYPGNYWLSLMEPPAAHEFPGNGTNGLGPAMLTQNHWINSLKSDCNFCHQLGNQLTRSVDHVFTAKPELKTHEDAWEWRLGTGVRGTAMYSVLTNQGKTRPLRTFADWTRRVASGEVPPAPPRPSGLERNVVLTLWDWGTDHSFMHDEIATDKRHPTVNAYGPIYAVSAGHGTLVILDPLTNRTEEIEIPTRAPRAEVPSRFPKPTRPSLWWGDTHLWGNPPYNPADPHNPMLDSKGRVWMTSKIRPNEDPSWCSDPANKYAAWFPLRNSGRQASFYDPKTKQFTLIDTCFSTHHLQFDNDADETVYFNELTGPIFGWIDTKIFDETKDERKAVGWCGQVVDTNGDGRITRPWNRVAGRGESILYQGDTASGGAPSGARGGGTLDPSLDTEVDFNLYSAVPSPVD
;
A
#
# COMPACT_ATOMS: atom_id res chain seq x y z
N MET A 1 26.39 83.41 -8.53
CA MET A 1 27.51 82.69 -7.86
C MET A 1 26.93 81.49 -7.14
N LEU A 2 27.51 80.31 -7.41
CA LEU A 2 27.47 79.04 -6.66
C LEU A 2 26.16 78.42 -6.13
N GLY A 3 25.95 77.18 -6.59
CA GLY A 3 25.45 76.05 -5.78
C GLY A 3 23.96 75.74 -5.91
N ALA A 4 23.48 74.50 -6.00
CA ALA A 4 24.08 73.18 -6.16
C ALA A 4 22.93 72.23 -6.59
N ALA A 5 23.27 71.17 -7.32
CA ALA A 5 22.35 70.18 -7.86
C ALA A 5 21.80 69.22 -6.78
N LEU A 6 20.58 68.71 -7.00
CA LEU A 6 20.22 67.33 -6.64
C LEU A 6 19.03 66.87 -7.50
N GLY A 7 19.29 65.99 -8.46
CA GLY A 7 18.29 65.33 -9.29
C GLY A 7 17.75 64.08 -8.61
N GLY A 8 16.42 63.98 -8.50
CA GLY A 8 15.70 62.78 -8.11
C GLY A 8 15.09 62.09 -9.33
N LEU A 9 15.53 60.88 -9.64
CA LEU A 9 14.90 59.97 -10.60
C LEU A 9 13.82 59.17 -9.86
N VAL A 10 12.55 59.38 -10.20
CA VAL A 10 11.43 58.53 -9.80
C VAL A 10 11.31 57.39 -10.82
N GLY A 11 11.72 56.18 -10.42
CA GLY A 11 11.56 54.97 -11.21
C GLY A 11 10.11 54.49 -11.18
N ALA A 12 9.49 54.37 -12.35
CA ALA A 12 8.17 53.79 -12.53
C ALA A 12 8.23 52.27 -12.25
N ALA A 13 7.49 51.81 -11.25
CA ALA A 13 7.29 50.40 -10.95
C ALA A 13 6.30 49.79 -11.96
N SER A 14 6.81 49.02 -12.91
CA SER A 14 6.00 48.21 -13.82
C SER A 14 5.34 47.06 -13.04
N MET A 15 4.05 47.17 -12.78
CA MET A 15 3.23 46.04 -12.31
C MET A 15 3.20 44.97 -13.42
N ARG A 16 4.04 43.95 -13.30
CA ARG A 16 3.87 42.71 -14.06
C ARG A 16 2.72 41.95 -13.43
N SER A 17 1.55 42.05 -14.04
CA SER A 17 0.44 41.15 -13.81
C SER A 17 0.93 39.69 -13.90
N LEU A 18 0.89 39.00 -12.77
CA LEU A 18 1.04 37.55 -12.65
C LEU A 18 -0.15 36.91 -13.39
N SER A 19 -0.02 36.73 -14.70
CA SER A 19 -0.85 35.75 -15.40
C SER A 19 -0.44 34.39 -14.86
N ALA A 20 -1.24 33.87 -13.92
CA ALA A 20 -1.28 32.44 -13.65
C ALA A 20 -1.46 31.74 -15.00
N GLN A 21 -0.42 31.07 -15.49
CA GLN A 21 -0.58 30.14 -16.60
C GLN A 21 -1.58 29.09 -16.12
N GLN A 22 -2.85 29.24 -16.51
CA GLN A 22 -3.75 28.10 -16.59
C GLN A 22 -3.00 27.06 -17.41
N ALA A 23 -2.48 26.02 -16.75
CA ALA A 23 -1.83 24.91 -17.41
C ALA A 23 -2.80 24.42 -18.50
N ARG A 24 -2.42 24.65 -19.76
CA ARG A 24 -3.24 24.24 -20.90
C ARG A 24 -3.37 22.73 -20.79
N ARG A 25 -4.60 22.23 -20.59
CA ARG A 25 -4.88 20.79 -20.49
C ARG A 25 -4.12 20.08 -21.62
N PRO A 26 -3.23 19.11 -21.31
CA PRO A 26 -2.48 18.42 -22.34
C PRO A 26 -3.46 17.70 -23.26
N ALA A 27 -3.09 17.60 -24.54
CA ALA A 27 -3.87 16.86 -25.51
C ALA A 27 -3.82 15.38 -25.14
N LEU A 28 -4.92 14.84 -24.63
CA LEU A 28 -5.07 13.42 -24.42
C LEU A 28 -5.08 12.69 -25.76
N PRO A 29 -4.65 11.42 -25.83
CA PRO A 29 -4.80 10.61 -27.03
C PRO A 29 -6.24 10.66 -27.52
N GLN A 30 -6.43 10.81 -28.83
CA GLN A 30 -7.76 10.84 -29.46
C GLN A 30 -8.11 9.51 -30.14
N GLY A 31 -7.19 8.54 -30.11
CA GLY A 31 -7.42 7.22 -30.67
C GLY A 31 -8.54 6.50 -29.94
N TYR A 32 -9.32 5.72 -30.68
CA TYR A 32 -10.36 4.88 -30.10
C TYR A 32 -10.49 3.58 -30.89
N ILE A 33 -11.03 2.55 -30.23
CA ILE A 33 -11.51 1.33 -30.88
C ILE A 33 -12.98 1.14 -30.47
N THR A 34 -13.87 1.08 -31.44
CA THR A 34 -15.30 0.84 -31.23
C THR A 34 -15.70 -0.50 -31.80
N GLY A 35 -16.76 -1.09 -31.27
CA GLY A 35 -17.24 -2.34 -31.81
C GLY A 35 -18.45 -2.90 -31.11
N VAL A 36 -18.73 -4.16 -31.44
CA VAL A 36 -19.76 -4.98 -30.79
C VAL A 36 -19.20 -6.32 -30.38
N VAL A 37 -19.69 -6.85 -29.27
CA VAL A 37 -19.46 -8.22 -28.82
C VAL A 37 -20.72 -9.05 -29.04
N ARG A 38 -20.57 -10.20 -29.69
CA ARG A 38 -21.66 -11.14 -29.95
C ARG A 38 -21.26 -12.58 -29.67
N SER A 39 -22.23 -13.45 -29.41
CA SER A 39 -22.08 -14.91 -29.41
C SER A 39 -23.28 -15.49 -30.14
N ASP A 40 -23.07 -16.31 -31.17
CA ASP A 40 -24.14 -16.84 -32.04
C ASP A 40 -25.15 -15.78 -32.50
N ASN A 41 -24.64 -14.60 -32.92
CA ASN A 41 -25.40 -13.40 -33.31
C ASN A 41 -26.19 -12.71 -32.18
N VAL A 42 -26.13 -13.19 -30.95
CA VAL A 42 -26.73 -12.56 -29.77
C VAL A 42 -25.75 -11.56 -29.16
N PRO A 43 -26.13 -10.27 -29.00
CA PRO A 43 -25.29 -9.28 -28.31
C PRO A 43 -24.94 -9.69 -26.87
N GLN A 44 -23.70 -9.45 -26.46
CA GLN A 44 -23.25 -9.75 -25.10
C GLN A 44 -23.15 -8.48 -24.27
N ALA A 45 -24.11 -8.28 -23.37
CA ALA A 45 -24.13 -7.17 -22.44
C ALA A 45 -23.32 -7.46 -21.17
N GLY A 46 -22.73 -6.42 -20.58
CA GLY A 46 -22.01 -6.53 -19.30
C GLY A 46 -20.77 -7.42 -19.36
N VAL A 47 -20.06 -7.45 -20.50
CA VAL A 47 -18.78 -8.14 -20.63
C VAL A 47 -17.66 -7.12 -20.79
N TRP A 48 -16.47 -7.45 -20.28
CA TRP A 48 -15.29 -6.60 -20.41
C TRP A 48 -14.65 -6.78 -21.78
N VAL A 49 -14.40 -5.67 -22.46
CA VAL A 49 -13.53 -5.63 -23.63
C VAL A 49 -12.19 -5.05 -23.17
N ILE A 50 -11.14 -5.82 -23.41
CA ILE A 50 -9.80 -5.58 -22.89
C ILE A 50 -8.87 -5.37 -24.09
N ALA A 51 -8.14 -4.26 -24.09
CA ALA A 51 -7.10 -3.96 -25.07
C ALA A 51 -5.76 -3.82 -24.36
N GLU A 52 -4.82 -4.72 -24.67
CA GLU A 52 -3.48 -4.76 -24.04
C GLU A 52 -2.41 -4.45 -25.08
N THR A 53 -1.37 -3.72 -24.70
CA THR A 53 -0.20 -3.46 -25.55
C THR A 53 1.09 -3.43 -24.76
N LYS A 54 2.19 -3.82 -25.42
CA LYS A 54 3.57 -3.65 -24.96
C LYS A 54 4.37 -2.75 -25.90
N ASP A 55 3.70 -2.09 -26.86
CA ASP A 55 4.34 -1.19 -27.83
C ASP A 55 4.63 0.20 -27.21
N LEU A 56 4.06 0.47 -26.02
CA LEU A 56 4.31 1.68 -25.23
C LEU A 56 5.46 1.45 -24.24
N PRO A 57 6.11 2.52 -23.73
CA PRO A 57 7.26 2.37 -22.84
C PRO A 57 6.97 1.58 -21.55
N THR A 58 5.73 1.63 -21.06
CA THR A 58 5.20 0.83 -19.97
C THR A 58 4.04 -0.03 -20.48
N PRO A 59 3.94 -1.33 -20.14
CA PRO A 59 2.83 -2.17 -20.57
C PRO A 59 1.50 -1.55 -20.15
N PHE A 60 0.56 -1.51 -21.09
CA PHE A 60 -0.66 -0.73 -20.98
C PHE A 60 -1.89 -1.60 -21.27
N THR A 61 -2.93 -1.42 -20.47
CA THR A 61 -4.23 -2.07 -20.67
C THR A 61 -5.36 -1.07 -20.54
N LYS A 62 -6.29 -1.08 -21.50
CA LYS A 62 -7.58 -0.37 -21.43
C LYS A 62 -8.71 -1.38 -21.31
N ILE A 63 -9.63 -1.17 -20.37
CA ILE A 63 -10.78 -2.04 -20.16
C ILE A 63 -12.06 -1.21 -20.13
N VAL A 64 -13.07 -1.67 -20.86
CA VAL A 64 -14.42 -1.10 -20.86
C VAL A 64 -15.46 -2.21 -20.77
N VAL A 65 -16.70 -1.84 -20.51
CA VAL A 65 -17.82 -2.79 -20.42
C VAL A 65 -18.82 -2.55 -21.54
N THR A 66 -19.38 -3.62 -22.09
CA THR A 66 -20.39 -3.52 -23.15
C THR A 66 -21.77 -3.10 -22.63
N ASP A 67 -22.50 -2.33 -23.44
CA ASP A 67 -23.90 -1.97 -23.18
C ASP A 67 -24.90 -3.12 -23.47
N ASP A 68 -26.20 -2.86 -23.33
CA ASP A 68 -27.28 -3.84 -23.59
C ASP A 68 -27.28 -4.40 -25.03
N ARG A 69 -26.69 -3.67 -25.97
CA ARG A 69 -26.57 -4.07 -27.38
C ARG A 69 -25.19 -4.64 -27.69
N GLY A 70 -24.40 -4.96 -26.67
CA GLY A 70 -23.04 -5.49 -26.80
C GLY A 70 -22.04 -4.48 -27.35
N ARG A 71 -22.39 -3.19 -27.44
CA ARG A 71 -21.51 -2.15 -28.00
C ARG A 71 -20.47 -1.73 -26.97
N PHE A 72 -19.27 -1.41 -27.45
CA PHE A 72 -18.21 -0.85 -26.62
C PHE A 72 -17.46 0.26 -27.33
N THR A 73 -16.78 1.08 -26.56
CA THR A 73 -15.80 2.07 -27.03
C THR A 73 -14.63 2.03 -26.07
N LEU A 74 -13.43 1.72 -26.55
CA LEU A 74 -12.16 1.91 -25.85
C LEU A 74 -11.66 3.31 -26.24
N PRO A 75 -11.82 4.34 -25.40
CA PRO A 75 -11.47 5.72 -25.75
C PRO A 75 -10.00 6.00 -25.41
N GLU A 76 -9.49 7.15 -25.86
CA GLU A 76 -8.20 7.72 -25.42
C GLU A 76 -7.03 6.73 -25.49
N LEU A 77 -6.95 5.97 -26.58
CA LEU A 77 -5.87 5.03 -26.85
C LEU A 77 -4.69 5.76 -27.53
N PRO A 78 -3.46 5.67 -26.98
CA PRO A 78 -2.24 6.01 -27.70
C PRO A 78 -2.11 5.25 -29.03
N ASP A 79 -1.36 5.82 -29.98
CA ASP A 79 -1.07 5.13 -31.25
C ASP A 79 -0.11 3.95 -31.00
N ALA A 80 -0.66 2.74 -31.04
CA ALA A 80 0.00 1.47 -30.79
C ALA A 80 -0.82 0.33 -31.40
N THR A 81 -0.25 -0.87 -31.47
CA THR A 81 -1.02 -2.07 -31.79
C THR A 81 -1.50 -2.72 -30.49
N TYR A 82 -2.78 -3.04 -30.44
CA TYR A 82 -3.44 -3.62 -29.27
C TYR A 82 -3.92 -5.03 -29.56
N SER A 83 -3.71 -5.91 -28.58
CA SER A 83 -4.38 -7.19 -28.51
C SER A 83 -5.74 -7.00 -27.83
N VAL A 84 -6.82 -7.08 -28.60
CA VAL A 84 -8.19 -6.83 -28.15
C VAL A 84 -8.96 -8.14 -27.98
N TRP A 85 -9.60 -8.33 -26.83
CA TRP A 85 -10.32 -9.56 -26.49
C TRP A 85 -11.42 -9.31 -25.46
N VAL A 86 -12.22 -10.34 -25.18
CA VAL A 86 -13.40 -10.28 -24.32
C VAL A 86 -13.25 -11.21 -23.13
N ARG A 87 -13.63 -10.73 -21.95
CA ARG A 87 -13.84 -11.51 -20.72
C ARG A 87 -15.25 -11.25 -20.18
N GLY A 88 -15.88 -12.26 -19.58
CA GLY A 88 -17.15 -12.06 -18.88
C GLY A 88 -17.53 -13.26 -18.04
N TYR A 89 -18.33 -13.06 -17.00
CA TYR A 89 -18.82 -14.19 -16.19
C TYR A 89 -19.76 -15.07 -17.01
N GLY A 90 -19.59 -16.39 -16.89
CA GLY A 90 -20.25 -17.38 -17.76
C GLY A 90 -19.55 -17.60 -19.12
N LEU A 91 -18.42 -16.93 -19.38
CA LEU A 91 -17.61 -17.08 -20.59
C LEU A 91 -16.21 -17.60 -20.25
N ILE A 92 -15.49 -18.03 -21.28
CA ILE A 92 -14.03 -18.07 -21.25
C ILE A 92 -13.47 -16.87 -22.02
N ASP A 93 -12.19 -16.57 -21.82
CA ASP A 93 -11.51 -15.52 -22.57
C ASP A 93 -11.59 -15.80 -24.07
N SER A 94 -12.01 -14.80 -24.86
CA SER A 94 -12.10 -14.94 -26.31
C SER A 94 -10.71 -15.01 -26.94
N PRO A 95 -10.61 -15.50 -28.20
CA PRO A 95 -9.44 -15.26 -29.02
C PRO A 95 -9.10 -13.76 -29.10
N LYS A 96 -7.80 -13.46 -29.16
CA LYS A 96 -7.26 -12.11 -29.26
C LYS A 96 -7.18 -11.66 -30.72
N VAL A 97 -7.58 -10.41 -30.98
CA VAL A 97 -7.51 -9.77 -32.31
C VAL A 97 -6.58 -8.57 -32.24
N GLN A 98 -5.66 -8.45 -33.20
CA GLN A 98 -4.79 -7.27 -33.29
C GLN A 98 -5.53 -6.09 -33.93
N MET A 99 -5.47 -4.93 -33.29
CA MET A 99 -6.14 -3.73 -33.75
C MET A 99 -5.32 -2.48 -33.46
N LYS A 100 -5.42 -1.47 -34.34
CA LYS A 100 -4.93 -0.12 -34.08
C LYS A 100 -6.11 0.83 -33.85
N PRO A 101 -5.94 1.92 -33.08
CA PRO A 101 -6.97 2.94 -32.96
C PRO A 101 -7.38 3.50 -34.33
N GLY A 102 -8.68 3.66 -34.58
CA GLY A 102 -9.17 4.14 -35.87
C GLY A 102 -10.68 3.99 -36.07
N PRO A 103 -11.20 4.41 -37.24
CA PRO A 103 -12.64 4.44 -37.52
C PRO A 103 -13.25 3.06 -37.80
N THR A 104 -12.42 2.03 -38.01
CA THR A 104 -12.89 0.67 -38.32
C THR A 104 -13.54 0.04 -37.10
N SER A 105 -14.83 -0.32 -37.22
CA SER A 105 -15.56 -1.01 -36.17
C SER A 105 -15.16 -2.49 -36.08
N LEU A 106 -14.92 -2.98 -34.88
CA LEU A 106 -14.56 -4.37 -34.61
C LEU A 106 -15.80 -5.19 -34.19
N THR A 107 -15.89 -6.43 -34.68
CA THR A 107 -16.83 -7.43 -34.13
C THR A 107 -16.02 -8.48 -33.39
N LEU A 108 -16.24 -8.59 -32.08
CA LEU A 108 -15.61 -9.60 -31.23
C LEU A 108 -16.61 -10.73 -30.96
N THR A 109 -16.13 -11.96 -31.03
CA THR A 109 -16.92 -13.15 -30.71
C THR A 109 -16.62 -13.59 -29.28
N ALA A 110 -17.63 -13.51 -28.41
CA ALA A 110 -17.56 -14.08 -27.07
C ALA A 110 -17.71 -15.60 -27.11
N THR A 111 -16.98 -16.29 -26.23
CA THR A 111 -16.98 -17.76 -26.16
C THR A 111 -17.65 -18.22 -24.86
N PRO A 112 -18.87 -18.80 -24.93
CA PRO A 112 -19.53 -19.37 -23.76
C PRO A 112 -18.68 -20.46 -23.12
N ALA A 113 -18.62 -20.46 -21.79
CA ALA A 113 -18.03 -21.56 -21.06
C ALA A 113 -18.90 -22.82 -21.20
N ARG A 114 -18.28 -23.98 -21.37
CA ARG A 114 -19.00 -25.26 -21.55
C ARG A 114 -19.38 -25.89 -20.23
N THR A 115 -18.67 -25.55 -19.17
CA THR A 115 -18.89 -26.09 -17.82
C THR A 115 -18.84 -24.97 -16.78
N PRO A 116 -19.45 -25.17 -15.60
CA PRO A 116 -19.29 -24.26 -14.47
C PRO A 116 -17.82 -24.03 -14.09
N GLN A 117 -16.98 -25.07 -14.19
CA GLN A 117 -15.54 -24.99 -13.90
C GLN A 117 -14.79 -24.09 -14.88
N GLU A 118 -15.12 -24.16 -16.17
CA GLU A 118 -14.56 -23.24 -17.16
C GLU A 118 -14.98 -21.80 -16.87
N ALA A 119 -16.27 -21.56 -16.61
CA ALA A 119 -16.80 -20.24 -16.30
C ALA A 119 -16.13 -19.62 -15.06
N ALA A 120 -15.91 -20.43 -14.02
CA ALA A 120 -15.42 -19.95 -12.74
C ALA A 120 -13.93 -19.53 -12.76
N LYS A 121 -13.15 -19.93 -13.78
CA LYS A 121 -11.73 -19.58 -13.90
C LYS A 121 -11.48 -18.07 -13.84
N VAL A 122 -12.40 -17.29 -14.41
CA VAL A 122 -12.34 -15.82 -14.47
C VAL A 122 -13.09 -15.14 -13.32
N TYR A 123 -13.68 -15.89 -12.39
CA TYR A 123 -14.37 -15.28 -11.24
C TYR A 123 -13.38 -14.66 -10.27
N PRO A 124 -13.75 -13.54 -9.61
CA PRO A 124 -12.86 -12.83 -8.70
C PRO A 124 -12.43 -13.68 -7.50
N GLY A 125 -11.27 -13.36 -6.93
CA GLY A 125 -10.71 -14.11 -5.80
C GLY A 125 -11.63 -14.20 -4.59
N ASN A 126 -12.38 -13.13 -4.27
CA ASN A 126 -13.31 -13.13 -3.14
C ASN A 126 -14.47 -14.14 -3.30
N TYR A 127 -14.91 -14.44 -4.53
CA TYR A 127 -15.89 -15.50 -4.76
C TYR A 127 -15.30 -16.88 -4.46
N TRP A 128 -14.07 -17.13 -4.88
CA TRP A 128 -13.38 -18.37 -4.56
C TRP A 128 -13.08 -18.51 -3.06
N LEU A 129 -12.71 -17.41 -2.40
CA LEU A 129 -12.54 -17.37 -0.95
C LEU A 129 -13.84 -17.63 -0.20
N SER A 130 -15.01 -17.30 -0.77
CA SER A 130 -16.31 -17.55 -0.13
C SER A 130 -16.62 -19.04 0.08
N LEU A 131 -15.93 -19.95 -0.62
CA LEU A 131 -16.02 -21.39 -0.40
C LEU A 131 -15.24 -21.87 0.83
N MET A 132 -14.36 -21.03 1.39
CA MET A 132 -13.60 -21.40 2.58
C MET A 132 -14.49 -21.36 3.81
N GLU A 133 -14.57 -22.50 4.51
CA GLU A 133 -15.30 -22.59 5.77
C GLU A 133 -14.37 -22.33 6.96
N PRO A 134 -14.61 -21.26 7.74
CA PRO A 134 -13.86 -21.04 8.98
C PRO A 134 -14.16 -22.17 9.98
N PRO A 135 -13.32 -22.38 11.01
CA PRO A 135 -13.64 -23.27 12.12
C PRO A 135 -15.03 -22.96 12.69
N ALA A 136 -15.81 -23.98 13.03
CA ALA A 136 -17.19 -23.81 13.47
C ALA A 136 -17.24 -23.09 14.82
N ALA A 137 -18.30 -22.30 15.06
CA ALA A 137 -18.41 -21.47 16.27
C ALA A 137 -18.30 -22.27 17.59
N HIS A 138 -18.73 -23.53 17.61
CA HIS A 138 -18.66 -24.41 18.78
C HIS A 138 -17.25 -24.96 19.06
N GLU A 139 -16.30 -24.78 18.14
CA GLU A 139 -14.90 -25.19 18.35
C GLU A 139 -14.13 -24.19 19.22
N PHE A 140 -14.71 -23.02 19.53
CA PHE A 140 -14.09 -21.94 20.30
C PHE A 140 -14.53 -21.96 21.78
N PRO A 141 -13.71 -21.44 22.72
CA PRO A 141 -12.40 -20.83 22.51
C PRO A 141 -11.32 -21.86 22.13
N GLY A 142 -10.30 -21.41 21.41
CA GLY A 142 -9.08 -22.19 21.19
C GLY A 142 -8.38 -22.49 22.52
N ASN A 143 -7.84 -23.70 22.65
CA ASN A 143 -7.17 -24.16 23.87
C ASN A 143 -5.89 -24.95 23.59
N GLY A 144 -5.43 -24.96 22.33
CA GLY A 144 -4.28 -25.72 21.85
C GLY A 144 -4.59 -27.20 21.60
N THR A 145 -5.43 -27.84 22.43
CA THR A 145 -5.75 -29.28 22.29
C THR A 145 -6.80 -29.53 21.21
N ASN A 146 -7.69 -28.57 20.94
CA ASN A 146 -8.61 -28.58 19.81
C ASN A 146 -7.98 -28.15 18.47
N GLY A 147 -6.66 -27.93 18.44
CA GLY A 147 -5.94 -27.48 17.24
C GLY A 147 -6.13 -26.00 16.89
N LEU A 148 -6.81 -25.23 17.74
CA LEU A 148 -6.92 -23.78 17.68
C LEU A 148 -6.06 -23.12 18.76
N GLY A 149 -5.45 -21.99 18.43
CA GLY A 149 -4.56 -21.28 19.35
C GLY A 149 -5.32 -20.63 20.52
N PRO A 150 -4.74 -20.54 21.73
CA PRO A 150 -5.42 -19.97 22.90
C PRO A 150 -5.90 -18.52 22.75
N ALA A 151 -5.30 -17.75 21.83
CA ALA A 151 -5.73 -16.38 21.53
C ALA A 151 -7.00 -16.32 20.66
N MET A 152 -7.39 -17.43 20.04
CA MET A 152 -8.59 -17.52 19.20
C MET A 152 -9.81 -17.73 20.09
N LEU A 153 -10.32 -16.66 20.70
CA LEU A 153 -11.41 -16.75 21.67
C LEU A 153 -12.77 -17.03 21.03
N THR A 154 -12.96 -16.58 19.80
CA THR A 154 -14.21 -16.76 19.02
C THR A 154 -13.87 -16.93 17.54
N GLN A 155 -14.85 -17.39 16.74
CA GLN A 155 -14.72 -17.45 15.29
C GLN A 155 -14.31 -16.11 14.66
N ASN A 156 -14.78 -14.99 15.23
CA ASN A 156 -14.41 -13.66 14.75
C ASN A 156 -12.94 -13.34 14.99
N HIS A 157 -12.32 -13.83 16.07
CA HIS A 157 -10.87 -13.65 16.29
C HIS A 157 -10.07 -14.37 15.21
N TRP A 158 -10.48 -15.60 14.85
CA TRP A 158 -9.84 -16.36 13.78
C TRP A 158 -10.02 -15.72 12.40
N ILE A 159 -11.24 -15.28 12.08
CA ILE A 159 -11.53 -14.57 10.82
C ILE A 159 -10.75 -13.25 10.75
N ASN A 160 -10.67 -12.50 11.86
CA ASN A 160 -9.88 -11.28 11.93
C ASN A 160 -8.41 -11.56 11.63
N SER A 161 -7.82 -12.57 12.29
CA SER A 161 -6.42 -12.93 12.04
C SER A 161 -6.20 -13.34 10.58
N LEU A 162 -7.10 -14.15 9.98
CA LEU A 162 -6.99 -14.48 8.55
C LEU A 162 -7.07 -13.25 7.65
N LYS A 163 -7.98 -12.31 7.94
CA LYS A 163 -8.19 -11.12 7.10
C LYS A 163 -7.05 -10.11 7.25
N SER A 164 -6.65 -9.82 8.48
CA SER A 164 -5.70 -8.76 8.83
C SER A 164 -4.24 -9.21 8.69
N ASP A 165 -3.94 -10.49 8.94
CA ASP A 165 -2.56 -10.98 8.97
C ASP A 165 -2.17 -11.79 7.73
N CYS A 166 -3.16 -12.28 6.96
CA CYS A 166 -2.92 -12.98 5.70
C CYS A 166 -3.49 -12.21 4.50
N ASN A 167 -4.81 -12.01 4.46
CA ASN A 167 -5.50 -11.51 3.26
C ASN A 167 -5.23 -10.03 2.96
N PHE A 168 -4.76 -9.28 3.95
CA PHE A 168 -4.34 -7.89 3.81
C PHE A 168 -3.18 -7.75 2.82
N CYS A 169 -2.15 -8.59 2.94
CA CYS A 169 -0.98 -8.60 2.04
C CYS A 169 -1.11 -9.58 0.88
N HIS A 170 -1.90 -10.64 1.04
CA HIS A 170 -1.97 -11.74 0.08
C HIS A 170 -3.40 -11.94 -0.42
N GLN A 171 -3.63 -11.71 -1.71
CA GLN A 171 -4.93 -11.96 -2.30
C GLN A 171 -5.30 -13.45 -2.23
N LEU A 172 -6.21 -13.82 -1.33
CA LEU A 172 -6.77 -15.16 -1.26
C LEU A 172 -7.85 -15.38 -2.33
N GLY A 173 -7.90 -16.59 -2.86
CA GLY A 173 -8.86 -17.04 -3.87
C GLY A 173 -8.45 -16.80 -5.33
N ASN A 174 -7.30 -16.17 -5.57
CA ASN A 174 -6.67 -16.22 -6.90
C ASN A 174 -6.22 -17.66 -7.23
N GLN A 175 -5.85 -17.94 -8.49
CA GLN A 175 -5.49 -19.29 -8.95
C GLN A 175 -4.38 -19.93 -8.09
N LEU A 176 -3.36 -19.16 -7.67
CA LEU A 176 -2.26 -19.68 -6.87
C LEU A 176 -2.70 -20.02 -5.44
N THR A 177 -3.55 -19.22 -4.82
CA THR A 177 -3.96 -19.43 -3.42
C THR A 177 -5.09 -20.46 -3.30
N ARG A 178 -5.96 -20.61 -4.31
CA ARG A 178 -7.06 -21.60 -4.31
C ARG A 178 -6.67 -23.01 -4.77
N SER A 179 -5.43 -23.21 -5.22
CA SER A 179 -4.87 -24.51 -5.60
C SER A 179 -3.55 -24.73 -4.86
N VAL A 180 -3.10 -25.99 -4.76
CA VAL A 180 -1.77 -26.36 -4.25
C VAL A 180 -0.89 -27.04 -5.31
N ASP A 181 -1.33 -27.08 -6.57
CA ASP A 181 -0.64 -27.80 -7.65
C ASP A 181 0.78 -27.29 -7.89
N HIS A 182 0.99 -25.97 -7.78
CA HIS A 182 2.32 -25.39 -7.92
C HIS A 182 3.27 -25.82 -6.80
N VAL A 183 2.75 -26.09 -5.59
CA VAL A 183 3.54 -26.59 -4.46
C VAL A 183 3.89 -28.05 -4.71
N PHE A 184 2.94 -28.89 -5.12
CA PHE A 184 3.22 -30.29 -5.47
C PHE A 184 4.20 -30.41 -6.65
N THR A 185 4.11 -29.51 -7.62
CA THR A 185 5.06 -29.46 -8.74
C THR A 185 6.47 -29.13 -8.26
N ALA A 186 6.60 -28.12 -7.38
CA ALA A 186 7.89 -27.70 -6.84
C ALA A 186 8.45 -28.65 -5.77
N LYS A 187 7.57 -29.37 -5.06
CA LYS A 187 7.89 -30.27 -3.94
C LYS A 187 7.12 -31.59 -4.07
N PRO A 188 7.53 -32.47 -5.00
CA PRO A 188 6.85 -33.73 -5.28
C PRO A 188 6.78 -34.68 -4.08
N GLU A 189 7.63 -34.50 -3.07
CA GLU A 189 7.62 -35.24 -1.82
C GLU A 189 6.38 -34.97 -0.95
N LEU A 190 5.76 -33.79 -1.08
CA LEU A 190 4.54 -33.44 -0.34
C LEU A 190 3.33 -34.12 -1.00
N LYS A 191 2.52 -34.81 -0.19
CA LYS A 191 1.40 -35.64 -0.69
C LYS A 191 0.02 -35.16 -0.26
N THR A 192 -0.05 -34.33 0.78
CA THR A 192 -1.32 -33.84 1.32
C THR A 192 -1.45 -32.33 1.11
N HIS A 193 -2.69 -31.85 1.07
CA HIS A 193 -2.95 -30.41 0.94
C HIS A 193 -2.50 -29.68 2.21
N GLU A 194 -2.61 -30.32 3.37
CA GLU A 194 -2.14 -29.83 4.66
C GLU A 194 -0.62 -29.57 4.62
N ASP A 195 0.17 -30.55 4.16
CA ASP A 195 1.62 -30.40 4.03
C ASP A 195 1.99 -29.31 3.01
N ALA A 196 1.25 -29.23 1.90
CA ALA A 196 1.48 -28.22 0.87
C ALA A 196 1.19 -26.80 1.39
N TRP A 197 0.12 -26.61 2.16
CA TRP A 197 -0.19 -25.34 2.81
C TRP A 197 0.85 -24.98 3.88
N GLU A 198 1.24 -25.93 4.72
CA GLU A 198 2.28 -25.70 5.72
C GLU A 198 3.61 -25.31 5.06
N TRP A 199 3.99 -25.98 3.97
CA TRP A 199 5.19 -25.63 3.22
C TRP A 199 5.11 -24.20 2.71
N ARG A 200 4.04 -23.89 1.95
CA ARG A 200 3.78 -22.57 1.33
C ARG A 200 3.90 -21.43 2.34
N LEU A 201 3.24 -21.55 3.49
CA LEU A 201 3.18 -20.48 4.49
C LEU A 201 4.53 -20.17 5.14
N GLY A 202 5.54 -21.05 4.98
CA GLY A 202 6.90 -20.78 5.42
C GLY A 202 7.85 -20.27 4.34
N THR A 203 7.40 -20.05 3.10
CA THR A 203 8.27 -19.68 1.97
C THR A 203 8.54 -18.17 1.86
N GLY A 204 9.72 -17.82 1.37
CA GLY A 204 10.07 -16.45 0.99
C GLY A 204 10.30 -15.48 2.16
N VAL A 205 10.45 -14.20 1.83
CA VAL A 205 10.84 -13.12 2.77
C VAL A 205 9.82 -12.92 3.91
N ARG A 206 8.54 -13.20 3.66
CA ARG A 206 7.46 -13.11 4.66
C ARG A 206 7.13 -14.44 5.34
N GLY A 207 7.80 -15.54 4.97
CA GLY A 207 7.49 -16.89 5.46
C GLY A 207 7.51 -17.03 6.97
N THR A 208 8.48 -16.40 7.65
CA THR A 208 8.54 -16.41 9.13
C THR A 208 7.32 -15.76 9.77
N ALA A 209 6.88 -14.60 9.27
CA ALA A 209 5.71 -13.90 9.79
C ALA A 209 4.42 -14.69 9.53
N MET A 210 4.24 -15.18 8.30
CA MET A 210 3.10 -16.04 7.92
C MET A 210 3.02 -17.32 8.76
N TYR A 211 4.16 -17.96 9.04
CA TYR A 211 4.23 -19.15 9.88
C TYR A 211 3.97 -18.85 11.36
N SER A 212 4.35 -17.66 11.85
CA SER A 212 4.00 -17.19 13.19
C SER A 212 2.49 -17.02 13.34
N VAL A 213 1.83 -16.38 12.36
CA VAL A 213 0.35 -16.25 12.33
C VAL A 213 -0.31 -17.61 12.33
N LEU A 214 0.16 -18.54 11.50
CA LEU A 214 -0.35 -19.91 11.46
C LEU A 214 -0.25 -20.60 12.84
N THR A 215 0.89 -20.44 13.50
CA THR A 215 1.14 -21.00 14.84
C THR A 215 0.21 -20.37 15.88
N ASN A 216 0.05 -19.04 15.85
CA ASN A 216 -0.86 -18.31 16.74
C ASN A 216 -2.32 -18.72 16.57
N GLN A 217 -2.73 -19.07 15.35
CA GLN A 217 -4.07 -19.61 15.08
C GLN A 217 -4.26 -21.07 15.53
N GLY A 218 -3.19 -21.78 15.91
CA GLY A 218 -3.23 -23.18 16.38
C GLY A 218 -2.73 -24.22 15.38
N LYS A 219 -2.24 -23.79 14.20
CA LYS A 219 -1.63 -24.59 13.12
C LYS A 219 -2.52 -25.70 12.55
N THR A 220 -2.84 -26.74 13.33
CA THR A 220 -3.54 -27.95 12.87
C THR A 220 -4.93 -27.66 12.34
N ARG A 221 -5.78 -26.95 13.10
CA ARG A 221 -7.15 -26.65 12.66
C ARG A 221 -7.20 -25.67 11.47
N PRO A 222 -6.38 -24.59 11.43
CA PRO A 222 -6.25 -23.73 10.25
C PRO A 222 -5.76 -24.46 9.00
N LEU A 223 -4.70 -25.28 9.08
CA LEU A 223 -4.20 -26.06 7.93
C LEU A 223 -5.29 -26.96 7.35
N ARG A 224 -6.07 -27.61 8.23
CA ARG A 224 -7.22 -28.42 7.80
C ARG A 224 -8.27 -27.58 7.07
N THR A 225 -8.61 -26.39 7.56
CA THR A 225 -9.53 -25.46 6.84
C THR A 225 -9.01 -25.13 5.44
N PHE A 226 -7.74 -24.76 5.31
CA PHE A 226 -7.16 -24.41 3.99
C PHE A 226 -7.08 -25.63 3.06
N ALA A 227 -6.75 -26.80 3.61
CA ALA A 227 -6.69 -28.05 2.88
C ALA A 227 -8.08 -28.52 2.42
N ASP A 228 -9.10 -28.47 3.29
CA ASP A 228 -10.49 -28.79 2.96
C ASP A 228 -10.98 -27.93 1.80
N TRP A 229 -10.75 -26.61 1.88
CA TRP A 229 -11.11 -25.66 0.82
C TRP A 229 -10.45 -26.02 -0.52
N THR A 230 -9.12 -26.19 -0.52
CA THR A 230 -8.38 -26.50 -1.76
C THR A 230 -8.67 -27.91 -2.31
N ARG A 231 -8.99 -28.89 -1.45
CA ARG A 231 -9.43 -30.23 -1.89
C ARG A 231 -10.80 -30.17 -2.56
N ARG A 232 -11.75 -29.41 -2.01
CA ARG A 232 -13.07 -29.24 -2.63
C ARG A 232 -12.97 -28.53 -3.99
N VAL A 233 -12.16 -27.48 -4.08
CA VAL A 233 -11.86 -26.80 -5.36
C VAL A 233 -11.23 -27.77 -6.36
N ALA A 234 -10.22 -28.55 -5.95
CA ALA A 234 -9.60 -29.56 -6.81
C ALA A 234 -10.58 -30.68 -7.24
N SER A 235 -11.57 -30.98 -6.41
CA SER A 235 -12.65 -31.94 -6.71
C SER A 235 -13.74 -31.37 -7.61
N GLY A 236 -13.61 -30.11 -8.05
CA GLY A 236 -14.49 -29.49 -9.04
C GLY A 236 -15.55 -28.55 -8.46
N GLU A 237 -15.48 -28.21 -7.17
CA GLU A 237 -16.35 -27.20 -6.59
C GLU A 237 -16.06 -25.81 -7.19
N VAL A 238 -17.13 -25.05 -7.45
CA VAL A 238 -17.06 -23.68 -7.95
C VAL A 238 -17.97 -22.78 -7.12
N PRO A 239 -17.62 -21.49 -6.94
CA PRO A 239 -18.50 -20.56 -6.23
C PRO A 239 -19.71 -20.17 -7.10
N PRO A 240 -20.74 -19.56 -6.49
CA PRO A 240 -21.85 -18.99 -7.23
C PRO A 240 -21.37 -18.03 -8.33
N ALA A 241 -22.06 -18.04 -9.47
CA ALA A 241 -21.74 -17.14 -10.57
C ALA A 241 -21.94 -15.68 -10.12
N PRO A 242 -20.92 -14.79 -10.24
CA PRO A 242 -21.09 -13.39 -9.96
C PRO A 242 -22.03 -12.73 -10.99
N PRO A 243 -22.76 -11.66 -10.62
CA PRO A 243 -23.53 -10.89 -11.57
C PRO A 243 -22.60 -10.18 -12.56
N ARG A 244 -23.04 -10.08 -13.83
CA ARG A 244 -22.37 -9.20 -14.81
C ARG A 244 -22.69 -7.74 -14.50
N PRO A 245 -21.77 -6.80 -14.78
CA PRO A 245 -22.05 -5.37 -14.61
C PRO A 245 -23.33 -4.94 -15.35
N SER A 246 -24.10 -4.08 -14.72
CA SER A 246 -25.36 -3.55 -15.26
C SER A 246 -25.55 -2.07 -14.93
N GLY A 247 -26.45 -1.39 -15.66
CA GLY A 247 -26.71 0.03 -15.44
C GLY A 247 -25.43 0.89 -15.49
N LEU A 248 -25.24 1.72 -14.45
CA LEU A 248 -24.12 2.66 -14.36
C LEU A 248 -22.74 1.99 -14.24
N GLU A 249 -22.67 0.74 -13.76
CA GLU A 249 -21.42 -0.02 -13.65
C GLU A 249 -20.74 -0.22 -15.01
N ARG A 250 -21.52 -0.17 -16.10
CA ARG A 250 -21.01 -0.33 -17.47
C ARG A 250 -20.29 0.90 -18.01
N ASN A 251 -20.38 2.04 -17.32
CA ASN A 251 -19.72 3.29 -17.73
C ASN A 251 -18.25 3.37 -17.28
N VAL A 252 -17.75 2.35 -16.58
CA VAL A 252 -16.37 2.31 -16.09
C VAL A 252 -15.41 2.13 -17.27
N VAL A 253 -14.40 2.98 -17.32
CA VAL A 253 -13.22 2.86 -18.19
C VAL A 253 -11.99 2.74 -17.29
N LEU A 254 -11.30 1.61 -17.38
CA LEU A 254 -10.06 1.39 -16.65
C LEU A 254 -8.87 1.57 -17.58
N THR A 255 -7.88 2.30 -17.12
CA THR A 255 -6.57 2.41 -17.77
C THR A 255 -5.54 1.93 -16.75
N LEU A 256 -4.76 0.93 -17.12
CA LEU A 256 -3.83 0.25 -16.24
C LEU A 256 -2.44 0.30 -16.86
N TRP A 257 -1.44 0.56 -16.01
CA TRP A 257 -0.02 0.47 -16.35
C TRP A 257 0.61 -0.59 -15.45
N ASP A 258 1.38 -1.49 -16.04
CA ASP A 258 2.18 -2.47 -15.30
C ASP A 258 3.52 -1.82 -14.92
N TRP A 259 3.50 -1.05 -13.83
CA TRP A 259 4.63 -0.24 -13.37
C TRP A 259 5.23 -0.78 -12.07
N GLY A 260 6.48 -1.20 -12.16
CA GLY A 260 7.23 -1.96 -11.17
C GLY A 260 8.02 -3.07 -11.85
N THR A 261 8.66 -3.93 -11.07
CA THR A 261 9.35 -5.13 -11.56
C THR A 261 8.66 -6.41 -11.09
N ASP A 262 9.07 -7.56 -11.63
CA ASP A 262 8.57 -8.89 -11.23
C ASP A 262 8.87 -9.27 -9.76
N HIS A 263 9.67 -8.46 -9.08
CA HIS A 263 10.04 -8.62 -7.69
C HIS A 263 9.96 -7.29 -6.93
N SER A 264 9.22 -6.29 -7.39
CA SER A 264 9.04 -5.07 -6.60
C SER A 264 8.11 -5.32 -5.41
N PHE A 265 8.41 -4.72 -4.26
CA PHE A 265 7.43 -4.58 -3.18
C PHE A 265 6.90 -3.15 -3.19
N MET A 266 5.96 -2.91 -4.11
CA MET A 266 5.18 -1.67 -4.16
C MET A 266 4.29 -1.56 -2.93
N HIS A 267 4.32 -0.41 -2.26
CA HIS A 267 3.54 -0.20 -1.05
C HIS A 267 2.35 0.73 -1.29
N ASP A 268 2.62 2.02 -1.52
CA ASP A 268 1.62 3.08 -1.61
C ASP A 268 1.90 3.97 -2.84
N GLU A 269 0.89 4.73 -3.28
CA GLU A 269 0.99 5.71 -4.36
C GLU A 269 0.25 7.02 -4.04
N ILE A 270 0.64 8.10 -4.72
CA ILE A 270 -0.01 9.41 -4.67
C ILE A 270 -0.06 10.03 -6.06
N ALA A 271 -1.25 10.50 -6.43
CA ALA A 271 -1.48 11.22 -7.68
C ALA A 271 -1.54 12.74 -7.49
N THR A 272 -1.95 13.24 -6.32
CA THR A 272 -2.00 14.68 -6.03
C THR A 272 -2.17 14.92 -4.52
N ASP A 273 -1.95 16.14 -4.05
CA ASP A 273 -2.32 16.53 -2.68
C ASP A 273 -3.85 16.61 -2.57
N LYS A 274 -4.44 15.88 -1.63
CA LYS A 274 -5.90 15.90 -1.39
C LYS A 274 -6.42 17.28 -0.96
N ARG A 275 -5.59 18.12 -0.35
CA ARG A 275 -5.92 19.49 0.08
C ARG A 275 -5.88 20.47 -1.10
N HIS A 276 -4.98 20.20 -2.06
CA HIS A 276 -4.79 21.00 -3.26
C HIS A 276 -4.74 20.11 -4.52
N PRO A 277 -5.87 19.53 -4.98
CA PRO A 277 -5.86 18.50 -6.02
C PRO A 277 -5.28 18.93 -7.38
N THR A 278 -5.15 20.23 -7.61
CA THR A 278 -4.57 20.79 -8.84
C THR A 278 -3.05 20.94 -8.80
N VAL A 279 -2.39 20.72 -7.64
CA VAL A 279 -0.92 20.88 -7.51
C VAL A 279 -0.15 19.97 -8.46
N ASN A 280 -0.70 18.78 -8.71
CA ASN A 280 -0.14 17.80 -9.64
C ASN A 280 -1.11 17.46 -10.80
N ALA A 281 -1.90 18.45 -11.25
CA ALA A 281 -2.84 18.24 -12.36
C ALA A 281 -2.10 17.77 -13.61
N TYR A 282 -2.50 16.62 -14.15
CA TYR A 282 -1.87 15.95 -15.29
C TYR A 282 -0.38 15.61 -15.08
N GLY A 283 0.09 15.62 -13.84
CA GLY A 283 1.46 15.28 -13.50
C GLY A 283 1.67 13.77 -13.36
N PRO A 284 2.91 13.35 -13.09
CA PRO A 284 3.23 11.96 -12.82
C PRO A 284 2.56 11.45 -11.54
N ILE A 285 2.30 10.15 -11.48
CA ILE A 285 1.89 9.44 -10.27
C ILE A 285 3.17 8.92 -9.60
N TYR A 286 3.25 9.07 -8.29
CA TYR A 286 4.42 8.68 -7.50
C TYR A 286 4.05 7.52 -6.58
N ALA A 287 4.80 6.44 -6.66
CA ALA A 287 4.68 5.28 -5.79
C ALA A 287 6.03 4.95 -5.17
N VAL A 288 6.06 3.99 -4.25
CA VAL A 288 7.31 3.58 -3.59
C VAL A 288 7.46 2.08 -3.57
N SER A 289 8.68 1.60 -3.88
CA SER A 289 9.06 0.21 -3.69
C SER A 289 9.83 0.07 -2.39
N ALA A 290 9.13 -0.37 -1.34
CA ALA A 290 9.70 -0.61 -0.02
C ALA A 290 10.86 -1.61 -0.11
N GLY A 291 10.69 -2.65 -0.92
CA GLY A 291 11.67 -3.71 -1.09
C GLY A 291 12.94 -3.28 -1.83
N HIS A 292 12.85 -2.27 -2.71
CA HIS A 292 14.01 -1.80 -3.48
C HIS A 292 14.62 -0.51 -2.96
N GLY A 293 13.95 0.21 -2.05
CA GLY A 293 14.39 1.52 -1.60
C GLY A 293 14.28 2.58 -2.69
N THR A 294 13.25 2.50 -3.55
CA THR A 294 13.08 3.36 -4.72
C THR A 294 11.79 4.16 -4.69
N LEU A 295 11.85 5.39 -5.21
CA LEU A 295 10.71 6.17 -5.67
C LEU A 295 10.39 5.70 -7.09
N VAL A 296 9.15 5.31 -7.35
CA VAL A 296 8.66 4.85 -8.65
C VAL A 296 7.74 5.92 -9.22
N ILE A 297 7.98 6.33 -10.46
CA ILE A 297 7.27 7.44 -11.11
C ILE A 297 6.63 6.90 -12.38
N LEU A 298 5.32 7.12 -12.56
CA LEU A 298 4.59 6.87 -13.80
C LEU A 298 4.13 8.20 -14.35
N ASP A 299 4.47 8.48 -15.60
CA ASP A 299 3.86 9.56 -16.37
C ASP A 299 2.75 8.98 -17.27
N PRO A 300 1.46 9.18 -16.93
CA PRO A 300 0.35 8.64 -17.71
C PRO A 300 0.23 9.29 -19.10
N LEU A 301 0.79 10.48 -19.32
CA LEU A 301 0.71 11.17 -20.61
C LEU A 301 1.70 10.59 -21.61
N THR A 302 2.88 10.20 -21.13
CA THR A 302 3.93 9.61 -21.99
C THR A 302 3.99 8.08 -21.90
N ASN A 303 3.20 7.46 -21.01
CA ASN A 303 3.21 6.03 -20.72
C ASN A 303 4.61 5.53 -20.34
N ARG A 304 5.35 6.33 -19.57
CA ARG A 304 6.72 6.02 -19.14
C ARG A 304 6.79 5.83 -17.64
N THR A 305 7.67 4.94 -17.23
CA THR A 305 7.99 4.70 -15.81
C THR A 305 9.47 4.87 -15.55
N GLU A 306 9.80 5.34 -14.35
CA GLU A 306 11.17 5.50 -13.85
C GLU A 306 11.24 5.04 -12.40
N GLU A 307 12.33 4.37 -12.02
CA GLU A 307 12.67 4.09 -10.62
C GLU A 307 13.92 4.85 -10.22
N ILE A 308 13.85 5.58 -9.10
CA ILE A 308 14.95 6.37 -8.57
C ILE A 308 15.30 5.85 -7.18
N GLU A 309 16.55 5.45 -6.97
CA GLU A 309 17.05 5.08 -5.65
C GLU A 309 17.01 6.26 -4.67
N ILE A 310 16.40 6.03 -3.50
CA ILE A 310 16.32 7.04 -2.43
C ILE A 310 17.64 7.03 -1.66
N PRO A 311 18.37 8.14 -1.54
CA PRO A 311 19.67 8.14 -0.89
C PRO A 311 19.56 7.92 0.62
N THR A 312 20.65 7.43 1.22
CA THR A 312 20.87 7.37 2.66
C THR A 312 21.99 8.34 3.04
N ARG A 313 21.98 8.85 4.29
CA ARG A 313 23.10 9.62 4.86
C ARG A 313 24.27 8.71 5.21
N ALA A 314 23.97 7.55 5.80
CA ALA A 314 24.97 6.54 6.12
C ALA A 314 25.25 5.62 4.91
N PRO A 315 26.42 4.95 4.85
CA PRO A 315 26.68 3.92 3.86
C PRO A 315 25.59 2.84 3.84
N ARG A 316 25.16 2.41 2.65
CA ARG A 316 24.07 1.44 2.48
C ARG A 316 24.26 0.13 3.24
N ALA A 317 25.51 -0.32 3.44
CA ALA A 317 25.82 -1.54 4.17
C ALA A 317 25.57 -1.43 5.68
N GLU A 318 25.50 -0.21 6.22
CA GLU A 318 25.33 0.07 7.65
C GLU A 318 23.86 0.31 8.03
N VAL A 319 23.01 0.65 7.05
CA VAL A 319 21.58 0.85 7.26
C VAL A 319 20.86 -0.50 7.21
N PRO A 320 20.21 -0.97 8.28
CA PRO A 320 19.62 -2.32 8.28
C PRO A 320 18.30 -2.37 7.50
N SER A 321 18.15 -3.33 6.58
CA SER A 321 16.85 -3.65 5.96
C SER A 321 15.89 -4.29 6.97
N ARG A 322 14.59 -4.02 6.81
CA ARG A 322 13.54 -4.72 7.57
C ARG A 322 13.25 -6.12 7.03
N PHE A 323 13.74 -6.46 5.85
CA PHE A 323 13.41 -7.70 5.15
C PHE A 323 14.42 -8.80 5.50
N PRO A 324 14.03 -9.80 6.31
CA PRO A 324 14.94 -10.87 6.70
C PRO A 324 15.25 -11.79 5.50
N LYS A 325 16.32 -12.56 5.63
CA LYS A 325 16.58 -13.67 4.70
C LYS A 325 15.43 -14.68 4.77
N PRO A 326 15.00 -15.25 3.62
CA PRO A 326 13.97 -16.29 3.62
C PRO A 326 14.45 -17.50 4.44
N THR A 327 13.57 -18.04 5.28
CA THR A 327 13.85 -19.25 6.08
C THR A 327 13.57 -20.54 5.31
N ARG A 328 12.72 -20.48 4.29
CA ARG A 328 12.56 -21.52 3.27
C ARG A 328 12.65 -20.90 1.87
N PRO A 329 13.21 -21.61 0.89
CA PRO A 329 13.32 -21.11 -0.46
C PRO A 329 11.95 -20.74 -1.04
N SER A 330 11.91 -19.64 -1.78
CA SER A 330 10.78 -19.32 -2.64
C SER A 330 10.57 -20.42 -3.68
N LEU A 331 9.32 -20.69 -4.02
CA LEU A 331 8.95 -21.64 -5.09
C LEU A 331 9.31 -21.12 -6.49
N TRP A 332 9.67 -19.84 -6.62
CA TRP A 332 10.03 -19.20 -7.90
C TRP A 332 11.48 -18.69 -7.93
N TRP A 333 11.95 -18.12 -6.82
CA TRP A 333 13.27 -17.47 -6.74
C TRP A 333 14.30 -18.23 -5.89
N GLY A 334 13.95 -19.42 -5.39
CA GLY A 334 14.84 -20.21 -4.53
C GLY A 334 15.27 -19.44 -3.28
N ASP A 335 16.56 -19.48 -2.95
CA ASP A 335 17.15 -18.81 -1.79
C ASP A 335 17.52 -17.33 -2.04
N THR A 336 17.11 -16.76 -3.17
CA THR A 336 17.40 -15.35 -3.48
C THR A 336 16.79 -14.45 -2.40
N HIS A 337 17.64 -13.65 -1.73
CA HIS A 337 17.20 -12.66 -0.74
C HIS A 337 16.65 -11.42 -1.44
N LEU A 338 15.41 -11.53 -1.93
CA LEU A 338 14.65 -10.37 -2.41
C LEU A 338 14.53 -9.35 -1.28
N TRP A 339 14.69 -8.07 -1.61
CA TRP A 339 14.49 -6.93 -0.70
C TRP A 339 15.51 -6.77 0.44
N GLY A 340 16.59 -7.55 0.41
CA GLY A 340 17.74 -7.41 1.31
C GLY A 340 18.79 -6.44 0.80
N ASN A 341 19.42 -5.70 1.71
CA ASN A 341 20.59 -4.89 1.39
C ASN A 341 21.88 -5.58 1.88
N PRO A 342 22.95 -5.59 1.06
CA PRO A 342 22.97 -5.48 -0.40
C PRO A 342 22.27 -6.67 -1.11
N PRO A 343 21.84 -6.55 -2.39
CA PRO A 343 22.12 -5.45 -3.32
C PRO A 343 21.09 -4.31 -3.31
N TYR A 344 19.90 -4.52 -2.73
CA TYR A 344 18.83 -3.52 -2.77
C TYR A 344 19.11 -2.34 -1.83
N ASN A 345 18.49 -1.19 -2.11
CA ASN A 345 18.67 0.01 -1.31
C ASN A 345 17.84 -0.09 -0.01
N PRO A 346 18.45 0.13 1.18
CA PRO A 346 17.78 -0.06 2.47
C PRO A 346 16.80 1.05 2.87
N ALA A 347 16.46 1.99 1.98
CA ALA A 347 15.62 3.13 2.31
C ALA A 347 14.19 2.75 2.76
N ASP A 348 13.68 1.55 2.44
CA ASP A 348 12.36 1.05 2.86
C ASP A 348 11.24 2.11 2.82
N PRO A 349 11.03 2.78 1.68
CA PRO A 349 10.11 3.90 1.62
C PRO A 349 8.65 3.47 1.78
N HIS A 350 7.84 4.39 2.31
CA HIS A 350 6.43 4.15 2.54
C HIS A 350 5.62 5.45 2.47
N ASN A 351 4.36 5.34 2.03
CA ASN A 351 3.32 6.37 2.02
C ASN A 351 3.74 7.71 1.39
N PRO A 352 3.98 7.78 0.08
CA PRO A 352 4.28 9.05 -0.55
C PRO A 352 3.08 10.01 -0.42
N MET A 353 3.32 11.28 -0.13
CA MET A 353 2.32 12.36 -0.09
C MET A 353 2.88 13.60 -0.81
N LEU A 354 2.00 14.42 -1.35
CA LEU A 354 2.37 15.70 -1.97
C LEU A 354 2.04 16.86 -1.04
N ASP A 355 2.96 17.82 -0.93
CA ASP A 355 2.67 19.11 -0.30
C ASP A 355 2.15 20.15 -1.31
N SER A 356 1.77 21.34 -0.83
CA SER A 356 1.28 22.43 -1.69
C SER A 356 2.30 22.93 -2.73
N LYS A 357 3.59 22.62 -2.56
CA LYS A 357 4.69 23.02 -3.45
C LYS A 357 4.95 21.99 -4.55
N GLY A 358 4.30 20.81 -4.46
CA GLY A 358 4.45 19.68 -5.38
C GLY A 358 5.65 18.79 -5.06
N ARG A 359 6.19 18.85 -3.83
CA ARG A 359 7.27 17.94 -3.37
C ARG A 359 6.64 16.63 -2.90
N VAL A 360 7.30 15.52 -3.21
CA VAL A 360 6.85 14.17 -2.88
C VAL A 360 7.53 13.75 -1.58
N TRP A 361 6.83 13.86 -0.47
CA TRP A 361 7.27 13.44 0.85
C TRP A 361 7.03 11.96 1.03
N MET A 362 7.94 11.27 1.71
CA MET A 362 7.84 9.85 2.03
C MET A 362 8.55 9.57 3.36
N THR A 363 8.17 8.48 4.03
CA THR A 363 9.06 7.94 5.06
C THR A 363 10.17 7.15 4.39
N SER A 364 11.37 7.18 4.95
CA SER A 364 12.52 6.43 4.44
C SER A 364 13.60 6.30 5.51
N LYS A 365 14.30 5.17 5.55
CA LYS A 365 15.54 5.05 6.31
C LYS A 365 16.64 5.89 5.69
N ILE A 366 17.31 6.68 6.52
CA ILE A 366 18.48 7.47 6.08
C ILE A 366 19.76 7.07 6.81
N ARG A 367 19.65 6.36 7.94
CA ARG A 367 20.77 5.99 8.84
C ARG A 367 20.50 4.68 9.60
N PRO A 368 21.48 4.12 10.34
CA PRO A 368 21.24 3.03 11.29
C PRO A 368 20.21 3.41 12.36
N ASN A 369 19.66 2.39 13.04
CA ASN A 369 18.55 2.60 13.96
C ASN A 369 18.91 3.44 15.20
N GLU A 370 20.20 3.61 15.53
CA GLU A 370 20.63 4.45 16.66
C GLU A 370 20.35 5.92 16.39
N ASP A 371 19.63 6.57 17.31
CA ASP A 371 19.26 7.98 17.17
C ASP A 371 20.39 8.94 17.57
N PRO A 372 20.44 10.14 16.96
CA PRO A 372 21.34 11.20 17.39
C PRO A 372 21.20 11.54 18.87
N SER A 373 22.29 11.95 19.51
CA SER A 373 22.31 12.24 20.96
C SER A 373 21.27 13.28 21.41
N TRP A 374 20.91 14.23 20.54
CA TRP A 374 19.91 15.27 20.86
C TRP A 374 18.50 14.71 21.08
N CYS A 375 18.22 13.48 20.64
CA CYS A 375 16.95 12.78 20.84
C CYS A 375 16.74 12.30 22.30
N SER A 376 17.83 12.23 23.07
CA SER A 376 17.79 11.85 24.50
C SER A 376 18.42 12.90 25.42
N ASP A 377 18.82 14.05 24.88
CA ASP A 377 19.36 15.17 25.66
C ASP A 377 18.24 15.85 26.45
N PRO A 378 18.28 15.89 27.79
CA PRO A 378 17.25 16.53 28.60
C PRO A 378 17.12 18.05 28.37
N ALA A 379 18.07 18.70 27.70
CA ALA A 379 17.93 20.09 27.26
C ALA A 379 16.92 20.25 26.10
N ASN A 380 16.65 19.18 25.35
CA ASN A 380 15.57 19.16 24.38
C ASN A 380 14.22 19.00 25.09
N LYS A 381 13.29 19.94 24.86
CA LYS A 381 11.99 19.98 25.54
C LYS A 381 11.14 18.73 25.34
N TYR A 382 11.29 18.02 24.22
CA TYR A 382 10.57 16.78 23.95
C TYR A 382 11.26 15.59 24.63
N ALA A 383 12.59 15.51 24.53
CA ALA A 383 13.38 14.44 25.16
C ALA A 383 13.31 14.49 26.70
N ALA A 384 13.10 15.66 27.30
CA ALA A 384 12.82 15.79 28.74
C ALA A 384 11.59 14.97 29.18
N TRP A 385 10.62 14.80 28.27
CA TRP A 385 9.41 14.01 28.50
C TRP A 385 9.51 12.58 27.96
N PHE A 386 10.03 12.43 26.74
CA PHE A 386 10.07 11.17 26.00
C PHE A 386 11.44 11.02 25.33
N PRO A 387 12.49 10.62 26.06
CA PRO A 387 13.82 10.46 25.48
C PRO A 387 13.84 9.24 24.56
N LEU A 388 14.34 9.43 23.33
CA LEU A 388 14.41 8.40 22.30
C LEU A 388 15.86 8.06 21.96
N ARG A 389 16.09 6.78 21.65
CA ARG A 389 17.43 6.23 21.39
C ARG A 389 17.48 5.37 20.13
N ASN A 390 16.32 4.98 19.61
CA ASN A 390 16.23 4.22 18.39
C ASN A 390 15.01 4.60 17.55
N SER A 391 15.19 4.62 16.24
CA SER A 391 14.10 4.76 15.28
C SER A 391 14.32 3.88 14.05
N GLY A 392 13.20 3.46 13.43
CA GLY A 392 13.18 2.65 12.23
C GLY A 392 13.42 3.49 10.97
N ARG A 393 12.35 4.06 10.41
CA ARG A 393 12.40 5.01 9.27
C ARG A 393 12.36 6.44 9.80
N GLN A 394 12.98 7.35 9.05
CA GLN A 394 12.87 8.80 9.21
C GLN A 394 12.07 9.36 8.01
N ALA A 395 12.23 10.63 7.66
CA ALA A 395 11.53 11.25 6.54
C ALA A 395 12.47 11.65 5.39
N SER A 396 11.91 11.76 4.19
CA SER A 396 12.56 12.45 3.07
C SER A 396 11.51 13.06 2.15
N PHE A 397 11.93 13.96 1.28
CA PHE A 397 11.12 14.35 0.14
C PHE A 397 11.96 14.45 -1.13
N TYR A 398 11.33 14.16 -2.25
CA TYR A 398 11.84 14.40 -3.59
C TYR A 398 11.16 15.65 -4.16
N ASP A 399 11.95 16.58 -4.70
CA ASP A 399 11.42 17.73 -5.43
C ASP A 399 11.49 17.46 -6.94
N PRO A 400 10.35 17.24 -7.63
CA PRO A 400 10.33 16.99 -9.07
C PRO A 400 10.91 18.13 -9.92
N LYS A 401 10.93 19.37 -9.42
CA LYS A 401 11.46 20.53 -10.15
C LYS A 401 12.99 20.54 -10.17
N THR A 402 13.61 20.19 -9.05
CA THR A 402 15.08 20.19 -8.90
C THR A 402 15.69 18.80 -9.09
N LYS A 403 14.87 17.75 -9.06
CA LYS A 403 15.27 16.33 -9.09
C LYS A 403 16.19 15.94 -7.93
N GLN A 404 15.98 16.55 -6.77
CA GLN A 404 16.80 16.32 -5.57
C GLN A 404 15.98 15.71 -4.45
N PHE A 405 16.62 14.79 -3.72
CA PHE A 405 16.13 14.32 -2.44
C PHE A 405 16.66 15.22 -1.32
N THR A 406 15.77 15.56 -0.39
CA THR A 406 16.14 16.09 0.92
C THR A 406 15.81 15.04 1.97
N LEU A 407 16.82 14.64 2.74
CA LEU A 407 16.69 13.66 3.81
C LEU A 407 16.49 14.40 5.13
N ILE A 408 15.49 14.01 5.92
CA ILE A 408 15.14 14.65 7.19
C ILE A 408 15.26 13.64 8.33
N ASP A 409 16.19 13.87 9.24
CA ASP A 409 16.38 13.05 10.44
C ASP A 409 15.31 13.34 11.48
N THR A 410 14.71 12.28 12.02
CA THR A 410 13.70 12.33 13.08
C THR A 410 14.19 11.51 14.27
N CYS A 411 13.75 11.86 15.48
CA CYS A 411 14.04 11.09 16.70
C CYS A 411 13.10 9.91 16.92
N PHE A 412 12.01 9.84 16.17
CA PHE A 412 10.96 8.82 16.28
C PHE A 412 10.89 8.03 14.96
N SER A 413 10.41 6.78 15.03
CA SER A 413 10.16 6.03 13.80
C SER A 413 8.92 6.55 13.11
N THR A 414 8.96 6.57 11.79
CA THR A 414 7.83 7.00 10.95
C THR A 414 7.21 5.82 10.17
N HIS A 415 5.91 5.88 9.88
CA HIS A 415 5.22 4.91 9.02
C HIS A 415 4.34 5.56 7.95
N HIS A 416 3.14 6.02 8.30
CA HIS A 416 2.38 6.92 7.44
C HIS A 416 2.74 8.34 7.76
N LEU A 417 2.56 9.21 6.77
CA LEU A 417 2.66 10.64 6.96
C LEU A 417 1.41 11.32 6.45
N GLN A 418 1.01 12.39 7.11
CA GLN A 418 -0.17 13.13 6.73
C GLN A 418 0.04 14.62 7.01
N PHE A 419 -0.15 15.42 5.97
CA PHE A 419 -0.19 16.87 6.11
C PHE A 419 -1.47 17.32 6.80
N ASP A 420 -1.32 18.31 7.67
CA ASP A 420 -2.39 19.10 8.26
C ASP A 420 -2.87 20.21 7.33
N ASN A 421 -3.93 20.92 7.72
CA ASN A 421 -4.45 22.10 7.01
C ASN A 421 -4.00 23.42 7.66
N ASP A 422 -3.05 23.38 8.59
CA ASP A 422 -2.47 24.57 9.21
C ASP A 422 -1.66 25.42 8.22
N ALA A 423 -1.32 26.65 8.63
CA ALA A 423 -0.61 27.59 7.77
C ALA A 423 0.85 27.19 7.48
N ASP A 424 1.41 26.29 8.29
CA ASP A 424 2.80 25.86 8.22
C ASP A 424 2.95 24.50 7.50
N GLU A 425 1.83 23.93 7.02
CA GLU A 425 1.72 22.59 6.42
C GLU A 425 2.45 21.53 7.25
N THR A 426 2.19 21.51 8.56
CA THR A 426 2.79 20.52 9.47
C THR A 426 2.50 19.12 8.97
N VAL A 427 3.54 18.29 8.88
CA VAL A 427 3.40 16.88 8.52
C VAL A 427 3.54 16.02 9.77
N TYR A 428 2.49 15.25 10.04
CA TYR A 428 2.41 14.34 11.15
C TYR A 428 2.75 12.92 10.73
N PHE A 429 3.36 12.17 11.65
CA PHE A 429 3.76 10.79 11.45
C PHE A 429 3.25 9.93 12.58
N ASN A 430 2.93 8.67 12.25
CA ASN A 430 2.68 7.64 13.23
C ASN A 430 3.80 6.59 13.21
N GLU A 431 4.02 5.94 14.35
CA GLU A 431 4.83 4.72 14.47
C GLU A 431 3.93 3.48 14.55
N LEU A 432 4.43 2.31 14.17
CA LEU A 432 3.69 1.04 14.27
C LEU A 432 3.69 0.43 15.67
N THR A 433 4.59 0.87 16.55
CA THR A 433 4.85 0.26 17.86
C THR A 433 4.57 1.15 19.06
N GLY A 434 4.06 2.38 18.87
CA GLY A 434 3.67 3.29 19.97
C GLY A 434 4.80 3.56 20.99
N PRO A 435 4.55 4.37 22.03
CA PRO A 435 3.46 5.33 22.17
C PRO A 435 3.84 6.70 21.57
N ILE A 436 4.79 6.79 20.63
CA ILE A 436 5.28 8.08 20.13
C ILE A 436 4.43 8.61 18.97
N PHE A 437 4.17 9.91 19.00
CA PHE A 437 3.61 10.70 17.91
C PHE A 437 4.57 11.82 17.57
N GLY A 438 4.85 12.03 16.28
CA GLY A 438 5.88 12.95 15.84
C GLY A 438 5.46 13.77 14.63
N TRP A 439 6.10 14.92 14.45
CA TRP A 439 5.80 15.84 13.37
C TRP A 439 7.03 16.61 12.88
N ILE A 440 6.89 17.20 11.70
CA ILE A 440 7.84 18.16 11.12
C ILE A 440 7.05 19.41 10.73
N ASP A 441 7.42 20.56 11.30
CA ASP A 441 6.98 21.87 10.82
C ASP A 441 7.74 22.17 9.51
N THR A 442 7.02 22.09 8.38
CA THR A 442 7.69 22.15 7.07
C THR A 442 8.16 23.55 6.72
N LYS A 443 7.51 24.58 7.26
CA LYS A 443 7.92 25.97 7.08
C LYS A 443 9.20 26.27 7.84
N ILE A 444 9.29 25.89 9.12
CA ILE A 444 10.54 26.03 9.89
C ILE A 444 11.67 25.26 9.20
N PHE A 445 11.40 24.03 8.75
CA PHE A 445 12.42 23.27 8.02
C PHE A 445 12.83 23.97 6.72
N ASP A 446 11.87 24.55 5.99
CA ASP A 446 12.17 25.26 4.75
C ASP A 446 12.98 26.55 4.94
N GLU A 447 12.70 27.29 6.00
CA GLU A 447 13.40 28.54 6.33
C GLU A 447 14.81 28.28 6.91
N THR A 448 14.97 27.23 7.71
CA THR A 448 16.18 27.04 8.52
C THR A 448 17.07 25.90 8.07
N LYS A 449 16.49 24.89 7.39
CA LYS A 449 17.12 23.58 7.13
C LYS A 449 17.65 22.89 8.38
N ASP A 450 17.12 23.24 9.55
CA ASP A 450 17.53 22.72 10.85
C ASP A 450 16.45 21.79 11.42
N GLU A 451 16.75 20.50 11.38
CA GLU A 451 15.86 19.42 11.85
C GLU A 451 15.57 19.54 13.34
N ARG A 452 16.52 20.04 14.14
CA ARG A 452 16.35 20.17 15.60
C ARG A 452 15.32 21.25 15.96
N LYS A 453 15.07 22.18 15.03
CA LYS A 453 14.05 23.24 15.19
C LYS A 453 12.70 22.81 14.66
N ALA A 454 12.67 22.07 13.55
CA ALA A 454 11.44 21.70 12.86
C ALA A 454 10.77 20.42 13.40
N VAL A 455 11.57 19.48 13.92
CA VAL A 455 11.08 18.17 14.38
C VAL A 455 10.57 18.28 15.83
N GLY A 456 9.37 17.74 16.08
CA GLY A 456 8.81 17.59 17.41
C GLY A 456 8.16 16.23 17.63
N TRP A 457 8.03 15.83 18.89
CA TRP A 457 7.34 14.60 19.26
C TRP A 457 6.76 14.66 20.68
N CYS A 458 5.80 13.79 20.94
CA CYS A 458 5.27 13.53 22.28
C CYS A 458 4.87 12.05 22.39
N GLY A 459 4.70 11.58 23.63
CA GLY A 459 4.01 10.32 23.89
C GLY A 459 2.49 10.48 23.78
N GLN A 460 1.81 9.36 23.62
CA GLN A 460 0.36 9.25 23.67
C GLN A 460 -0.10 9.35 25.13
N VAL A 461 -0.29 10.57 25.60
CA VAL A 461 -0.80 10.85 26.94
C VAL A 461 -2.18 11.48 26.83
N VAL A 462 -3.18 10.82 27.41
CA VAL A 462 -4.54 11.30 27.51
C VAL A 462 -4.65 12.10 28.80
N ASP A 463 -5.04 13.37 28.69
CA ASP A 463 -5.40 14.24 29.82
C ASP A 463 -6.68 13.70 30.48
N THR A 464 -6.48 12.70 31.33
CA THR A 464 -7.56 11.95 32.00
C THR A 464 -8.09 12.75 33.19
N ASN A 465 -7.25 13.61 33.75
CA ASN A 465 -7.59 14.44 34.89
C ASN A 465 -8.34 15.73 34.46
N GLY A 466 -8.18 16.16 33.19
CA GLY A 466 -8.91 17.27 32.56
C GLY A 466 -8.37 18.66 32.87
N ASP A 467 -7.11 18.78 33.31
CA ASP A 467 -6.49 20.07 33.69
C ASP A 467 -5.82 20.81 32.52
N GLY A 468 -5.81 20.21 31.32
CA GLY A 468 -5.21 20.75 30.11
C GLY A 468 -3.67 20.75 30.11
N ARG A 469 -3.03 20.00 31.01
CA ARG A 469 -1.57 19.93 31.15
C ARG A 469 -1.10 18.51 31.29
N ILE A 470 -0.03 18.17 30.56
CA ILE A 470 0.67 16.92 30.79
C ILE A 470 1.37 16.94 32.16
N THR A 471 1.01 16.02 33.05
CA THR A 471 1.52 15.94 34.43
C THR A 471 2.03 14.54 34.77
N ARG A 472 3.20 14.44 35.43
CA ARG A 472 3.74 13.17 35.95
C ARG A 472 3.41 13.01 37.44
N PRO A 473 3.25 11.77 37.95
CA PRO A 473 3.29 10.49 37.24
C PRO A 473 2.01 10.20 36.45
N TRP A 474 2.07 9.22 35.54
CA TRP A 474 0.92 8.78 34.74
C TRP A 474 0.35 7.46 35.23
N ASN A 475 -0.95 7.28 35.04
CA ASN A 475 -1.52 5.95 34.87
C ASN A 475 -0.83 5.26 33.69
N ARG A 476 -0.47 3.99 33.87
CA ARG A 476 0.06 3.14 32.80
C ARG A 476 -0.89 1.98 32.57
N VAL A 477 -1.56 2.02 31.44
CA VAL A 477 -2.32 0.86 30.96
C VAL A 477 -1.33 -0.04 30.23
N ALA A 478 -1.04 -1.22 30.79
CA ALA A 478 -0.31 -2.24 30.05
C ALA A 478 -1.08 -2.50 28.74
N GLY A 479 -0.42 -2.19 27.62
CA GLY A 479 -1.05 -2.11 26.31
C GLY A 479 -1.83 -3.37 26.01
N ARG A 480 -3.08 -3.20 25.56
CA ARG A 480 -3.55 -4.08 24.49
C ARG A 480 -2.73 -3.72 23.25
N GLY A 481 -1.47 -4.13 23.24
CA GLY A 481 -0.51 -3.98 22.13
C GLY A 481 -0.81 -4.91 20.96
N GLU A 482 -2.07 -5.27 20.78
CA GLU A 482 -2.57 -5.80 19.53
C GLU A 482 -3.53 -4.76 19.02
N SER A 483 -3.15 -4.06 17.95
CA SER A 483 -4.17 -3.44 17.13
C SER A 483 -5.19 -4.53 16.81
N ILE A 484 -6.44 -4.36 17.26
CA ILE A 484 -7.56 -5.23 16.87
C ILE A 484 -7.73 -5.19 15.33
N LEU A 485 -7.07 -4.23 14.65
CA LEU A 485 -7.18 -3.95 13.23
C LEU A 485 -5.90 -4.22 12.41
N TYR A 486 -4.71 -4.40 13.00
CA TYR A 486 -3.45 -4.35 12.22
C TYR A 486 -2.20 -4.93 12.94
N GLN A 487 -1.84 -6.20 12.70
CA GLN A 487 -0.53 -6.77 13.09
C GLN A 487 0.44 -6.97 11.91
N GLY A 488 -0.02 -6.81 10.67
CA GLY A 488 0.75 -7.11 9.48
C GLY A 488 1.51 -5.91 8.93
N ASP A 489 2.75 -5.67 9.38
CA ASP A 489 3.83 -5.25 8.46
C ASP A 489 5.24 -5.18 9.07
N THR A 490 5.38 -4.93 10.38
CA THR A 490 6.68 -4.80 11.06
C THR A 490 6.89 -5.66 12.29
N ALA A 491 5.94 -6.53 12.66
CA ALA A 491 6.11 -7.42 13.80
C ALA A 491 7.11 -8.55 13.50
N SER A 492 8.41 -8.25 13.53
CA SER A 492 9.47 -9.23 13.77
C SER A 492 9.77 -9.26 15.27
N GLY A 493 8.82 -9.73 16.05
CA GLY A 493 8.94 -9.81 17.49
C GLY A 493 7.62 -10.23 18.09
N GLY A 494 7.55 -11.48 18.56
CA GLY A 494 6.49 -11.87 19.48
C GLY A 494 6.66 -11.06 20.76
N ALA A 495 5.90 -9.97 20.89
CA ALA A 495 5.68 -9.40 22.21
C ALA A 495 4.96 -10.49 23.02
N PRO A 496 5.42 -10.81 24.24
CA PRO A 496 4.73 -11.77 25.08
C PRO A 496 3.31 -11.25 25.31
N SER A 497 2.34 -12.15 25.27
CA SER A 497 1.01 -11.94 25.85
C SER A 497 1.15 -11.78 27.37
N GLY A 498 1.67 -10.62 27.78
CA GLY A 498 2.08 -10.30 29.13
C GLY A 498 1.03 -9.45 29.84
N ALA A 499 0.35 -10.08 30.80
CA ALA A 499 -0.38 -9.50 31.91
C ALA A 499 -1.60 -8.61 31.59
N ARG A 500 -2.78 -9.08 32.00
CA ARG A 500 -3.93 -8.22 32.32
C ARG A 500 -3.49 -7.23 33.41
N GLY A 501 -3.20 -5.98 33.02
CA GLY A 501 -3.03 -4.86 33.96
C GLY A 501 -4.37 -4.51 34.61
N GLY A 502 -4.83 -5.33 35.55
CA GLY A 502 -6.02 -5.08 36.37
C GLY A 502 -5.74 -4.11 37.51
N GLY A 503 -5.09 -2.98 37.24
CA GLY A 503 -4.95 -1.88 38.19
C GLY A 503 -6.10 -0.90 38.04
N THR A 504 -6.65 -0.38 39.14
CA THR A 504 -7.56 0.76 39.12
C THR A 504 -6.80 1.99 38.62
N LEU A 505 -7.28 2.63 37.55
CA LEU A 505 -6.77 3.93 37.10
C LEU A 505 -7.04 4.98 38.19
N ASP A 506 -6.05 5.81 38.49
CA ASP A 506 -6.21 6.98 39.35
C ASP A 506 -6.77 8.14 38.51
N PRO A 507 -8.03 8.57 38.73
CA PRO A 507 -8.64 9.62 37.92
C PRO A 507 -7.99 11.01 38.11
N SER A 508 -7.09 11.16 39.09
CA SER A 508 -6.33 12.41 39.30
C SER A 508 -5.04 12.50 38.48
N LEU A 509 -4.67 11.43 37.76
CA LEU A 509 -3.47 11.37 36.93
C LEU A 509 -3.82 11.28 35.45
N ASP A 510 -2.96 11.80 34.58
CA ASP A 510 -3.05 11.51 33.15
C ASP A 510 -2.79 10.04 32.86
N THR A 511 -3.20 9.58 31.67
CA THR A 511 -3.02 8.20 31.25
C THR A 511 -2.09 8.11 30.05
N GLU A 512 -0.94 7.46 30.23
CA GLU A 512 -0.08 7.03 29.15
C GLU A 512 -0.69 5.78 28.52
N VAL A 513 -1.00 5.87 27.22
CA VAL A 513 -1.50 4.75 26.43
C VAL A 513 -0.45 4.32 25.41
N ASP A 514 -0.40 3.03 25.14
CA ASP A 514 0.56 2.45 24.20
C ASP A 514 -0.20 1.71 23.10
N PHE A 515 -0.62 2.48 22.08
CA PHE A 515 -1.34 1.96 20.94
C PHE A 515 -0.59 2.22 19.64
N ASN A 516 -0.73 1.27 18.71
CA ASN A 516 -0.42 1.50 17.30
C ASN A 516 -1.50 2.43 16.71
N LEU A 517 -1.13 3.66 16.40
CA LEU A 517 -1.98 4.63 15.72
C LEU A 517 -1.87 4.45 14.20
N TYR A 518 -2.26 3.27 13.71
CA TYR A 518 -2.21 2.98 12.28
C TYR A 518 -3.09 3.98 11.52
N SER A 519 -2.42 4.89 10.81
CA SER A 519 -3.03 6.02 10.08
C SER A 519 -3.69 7.05 11.01
N ALA A 520 -2.87 7.87 11.67
CA ALA A 520 -3.34 9.09 12.31
C ALA A 520 -3.64 10.15 11.22
N VAL A 521 -4.89 10.60 11.16
CA VAL A 521 -5.31 11.69 10.28
C VAL A 521 -5.56 12.90 11.16
N PRO A 522 -4.84 14.02 10.98
CA PRO A 522 -5.18 15.29 11.64
C PRO A 522 -6.65 15.60 11.37
N SER A 523 -7.41 15.84 12.44
CA SER A 523 -8.83 16.20 12.30
C SER A 523 -8.88 17.59 11.66
N PRO A 524 -9.60 17.78 10.53
CA PRO A 524 -9.75 19.10 9.92
C PRO A 524 -10.68 20.03 10.73
N VAL A 525 -11.09 19.63 11.93
CA VAL A 525 -12.18 20.24 12.72
C VAL A 525 -11.68 20.96 13.97
N ASP A 526 -10.37 20.98 14.25
CA ASP A 526 -9.77 21.84 15.28
C ASP A 526 -8.94 22.96 14.67
#